data_AF-A0A557PGV5-F1
#
_entry.id   AF-A0A557PGV5-F1
#
_cell.length_a   1.000
_cell.length_b   1.000
_cell.length_c   1.000
_cell.angle_alpha   90.00
_cell.angle_beta   90.00
_cell.angle_gamma   90.00
#
_symmetry.space_group_name_H-M   'P 1'
#
loop_
_entity.id
_entity.type
_entity.pdbx_description
1 polymer ?
#
loop_
_entity_poly.entity_id
_entity_poly.type
_entity_poly.pdbx_seq_one_letter_code
_entity_poly.pdbx_strand_id
1 'polypeptide(L)'
;MQNTNDPWVCIDDDESDYIVEHFEVRVKGQKRKPLIIKAPTMSKLLFLTRQYLNTSDHVVRNILRVTIIDTPDPITAAEHFRIIEALEHHLAQRA
;
A
#
# COMPACT_ATOMS: atom_id res chain seq x y z
N MET A 1 13.26 -0.48 -24.49
CA MET A 1 12.72 -1.85 -24.29
C MET A 1 12.36 -1.96 -22.82
N GLN A 2 11.06 -2.00 -22.48
CA GLN A 2 10.61 -2.27 -21.11
C GLN A 2 11.02 -3.71 -20.78
N ASN A 3 11.98 -3.85 -19.86
CA ASN A 3 12.42 -5.14 -19.39
C ASN A 3 11.29 -5.71 -18.52
N THR A 4 10.58 -6.73 -19.01
CA THR A 4 9.45 -7.34 -18.30
C THR A 4 9.84 -8.08 -17.01
N ASN A 5 11.13 -8.10 -16.68
CA ASN A 5 11.71 -8.72 -15.49
C ASN A 5 12.20 -7.70 -14.45
N ASP A 6 11.79 -6.43 -14.55
CA ASP A 6 12.13 -5.45 -13.52
C ASP A 6 11.39 -5.80 -12.21
N PRO A 7 12.07 -6.01 -11.07
CA PRO A 7 11.41 -6.29 -9.78
C PRO A 7 10.58 -5.10 -9.27
N TRP A 8 10.77 -3.91 -9.85
CA TRP A 8 10.06 -2.71 -9.46
C TRP A 8 8.65 -2.64 -10.06
N VAL A 9 7.71 -2.14 -9.25
CA VAL A 9 6.29 -2.00 -9.57
C VAL A 9 6.03 -0.52 -9.86
N CYS A 10 5.99 -0.13 -11.13
CA CYS A 10 5.55 1.20 -11.54
C CYS A 10 4.03 1.18 -11.72
N ILE A 11 3.30 2.00 -10.96
CA ILE A 11 1.84 2.12 -11.07
C ILE A 11 1.46 3.03 -12.25
N ASP A 12 2.22 4.10 -12.45
CA ASP A 12 2.22 5.02 -13.60
C ASP A 12 3.67 5.29 -14.09
N ASP A 13 3.85 5.80 -15.32
CA ASP A 13 5.16 6.00 -15.98
C ASP A 13 6.05 7.07 -15.28
N ASP A 14 5.49 7.80 -14.32
CA ASP A 14 6.04 8.95 -13.61
C ASP A 14 6.12 8.76 -12.07
N GLU A 15 5.81 7.57 -11.56
CA GLU A 15 5.84 7.26 -10.11
C GLU A 15 7.02 6.36 -9.71
N SER A 16 7.43 6.46 -8.45
CA SER A 16 8.64 5.82 -7.90
C SER A 16 8.62 4.29 -7.99
N ASP A 17 9.81 3.70 -8.06
CA ASP A 17 10.01 2.25 -8.12
C ASP A 17 9.72 1.60 -6.75
N TYR A 18 8.58 0.89 -6.61
CA TYR A 18 8.23 0.17 -5.37
C TYR A 18 8.49 -1.33 -5.48
N ILE A 19 8.95 -1.95 -4.40
CA ILE A 19 8.97 -3.42 -4.27
C ILE A 19 7.84 -3.83 -3.33
N VAL A 20 6.86 -4.53 -3.86
CA VAL A 20 5.79 -5.11 -3.06
C VAL A 20 6.16 -6.55 -2.71
N GLU A 21 6.50 -6.82 -1.45
CA GLU A 21 6.80 -8.20 -1.01
C GLU A 21 5.53 -9.01 -0.76
N HIS A 22 4.49 -8.35 -0.26
CA HIS A 22 3.24 -8.98 0.15
C HIS A 22 2.06 -8.05 -0.08
N PHE A 23 1.04 -8.55 -0.76
CA PHE A 23 -0.22 -7.84 -0.97
C PHE A 23 -1.39 -8.72 -0.57
N GLU A 24 -2.26 -8.20 0.28
CA GLU A 24 -3.45 -8.88 0.76
C GLU A 24 -4.70 -8.01 0.63
N VAL A 25 -5.76 -8.55 0.03
CA VAL A 25 -7.06 -7.90 -0.09
C VAL A 25 -8.13 -8.72 0.62
N ARG A 26 -8.86 -8.07 1.52
CA ARG A 26 -9.99 -8.63 2.26
C ARG A 26 -11.23 -7.77 2.04
N VAL A 27 -12.34 -8.40 1.68
CA VAL A 27 -13.63 -7.71 1.54
C VAL A 27 -14.49 -8.00 2.76
N LYS A 28 -14.81 -6.95 3.52
CA LYS A 28 -15.66 -7.06 4.71
C LYS A 28 -17.03 -7.63 4.34
N GLY A 29 -17.51 -8.61 5.09
CA GLY A 29 -18.83 -9.22 4.89
C GLY A 29 -18.89 -10.29 3.79
N GLN A 30 -17.80 -10.54 3.06
CA GLN A 30 -17.73 -11.66 2.12
C GLN A 30 -17.09 -12.89 2.76
N LYS A 31 -17.69 -14.07 2.57
CA LYS A 31 -17.12 -15.37 2.97
C LYS A 31 -16.01 -15.86 2.01
N ARG A 32 -15.52 -15.00 1.10
CA ARG A 32 -14.46 -15.36 0.16
C ARG A 32 -13.12 -15.39 0.89
N LYS A 33 -12.24 -16.31 0.49
CA LYS A 33 -10.85 -16.30 0.94
C LYS A 33 -10.20 -14.96 0.53
N PRO A 34 -9.32 -14.39 1.36
CA PRO A 34 -8.53 -13.23 0.99
C PRO A 34 -7.74 -13.50 -0.30
N LEU A 35 -7.58 -12.46 -1.12
CA LEU A 35 -6.60 -12.50 -2.19
C LEU A 35 -5.23 -12.21 -1.59
N ILE A 36 -4.31 -13.16 -1.70
CA ILE A 36 -2.94 -13.02 -1.20
C ILE A 36 -1.99 -13.20 -2.37
N ILE A 37 -1.12 -12.22 -2.59
CA ILE A 37 -0.11 -12.25 -3.65
C ILE A 37 1.25 -11.94 -3.03
N LYS A 38 2.22 -12.84 -3.20
CA LYS A 38 3.60 -12.67 -2.75
C LYS A 38 4.47 -12.19 -3.91
N ALA A 39 5.36 -11.25 -3.64
CA ALA A 39 6.25 -10.61 -4.59
C ALA A 39 5.59 -10.34 -5.96
N PRO A 40 4.41 -9.69 -6.01
CA PRO A 40 3.73 -9.44 -7.28
C PRO A 40 4.52 -8.46 -8.16
N THR A 41 4.54 -8.74 -9.46
CA THR A 41 4.75 -7.69 -10.47
C THR A 41 3.49 -6.84 -10.59
N MET A 42 3.60 -5.59 -11.09
CA MET A 42 2.44 -4.71 -11.24
C MET A 42 1.33 -5.32 -12.11
N SER A 43 1.70 -5.93 -13.25
CA SER A 43 0.73 -6.58 -14.13
C SER A 43 -0.05 -7.69 -13.43
N LYS A 44 0.62 -8.48 -12.59
CA LYS A 44 -0.02 -9.54 -11.80
C LYS A 44 -0.90 -8.96 -10.70
N LEU A 45 -0.43 -7.90 -10.04
CA LEU A 45 -1.17 -7.17 -9.01
C LEU A 45 -2.48 -6.60 -9.56
N LEU A 46 -2.40 -5.86 -10.66
CA LEU A 46 -3.53 -5.23 -11.35
C LEU A 46 -4.53 -6.30 -11.82
N PHE A 47 -4.06 -7.32 -12.53
CA PHE A 47 -4.90 -8.37 -13.10
C PHE A 47 -5.66 -9.15 -12.02
N LEU A 48 -4.95 -9.65 -11.00
CA LEU A 48 -5.56 -10.47 -9.95
C LEU A 48 -6.51 -9.67 -9.07
N THR A 49 -6.15 -8.41 -8.75
CA THR A 49 -7.00 -7.54 -7.95
C THR A 49 -8.27 -7.16 -8.70
N ARG A 50 -8.17 -6.87 -10.00
CA ARG A 50 -9.32 -6.61 -10.88
C ARG A 50 -10.27 -7.79 -10.93
N GLN A 51 -9.74 -9.00 -11.14
CA GLN A 51 -10.54 -10.22 -11.20
C GLN A 51 -11.21 -10.52 -9.85
N TYR A 52 -10.50 -10.30 -8.75
CA TYR A 52 -11.01 -10.57 -7.41
C TYR A 52 -12.12 -9.60 -6.98
N LEU A 53 -11.91 -8.30 -7.21
CA LEU A 53 -12.88 -7.26 -6.88
C LEU A 53 -13.99 -7.12 -7.93
N ASN A 54 -13.83 -7.73 -9.10
CA ASN A 54 -14.75 -7.64 -10.23
C ASN A 54 -15.12 -6.19 -10.57
N THR A 55 -14.10 -5.35 -10.76
CA THR A 55 -14.26 -3.91 -11.02
C THR A 55 -13.45 -3.46 -12.25
N SER A 56 -13.57 -2.18 -12.60
CA SER A 56 -12.86 -1.59 -13.74
C SER A 56 -11.37 -1.36 -13.45
N ASP A 57 -10.56 -1.30 -14.51
CA ASP A 57 -9.12 -1.07 -14.41
C ASP A 57 -8.79 0.22 -13.66
N HIS A 58 -9.49 1.31 -14.00
CA HIS A 58 -9.35 2.61 -13.35
C HIS A 58 -9.59 2.54 -11.84
N VAL A 59 -10.62 1.81 -11.40
CA VAL A 59 -10.91 1.67 -9.96
C VAL A 59 -9.81 0.89 -9.26
N VAL A 60 -9.26 -0.17 -9.89
CA VAL A 60 -8.17 -0.94 -9.28
C VAL A 60 -6.91 -0.11 -9.16
N ARG A 61 -6.54 0.66 -10.20
CA ARG A 61 -5.37 1.55 -10.15
C ARG A 61 -5.46 2.55 -9.00
N ASN A 62 -6.62 3.19 -8.83
CA ASN A 62 -6.84 4.11 -7.72
C ASN A 62 -6.73 3.42 -6.35
N ILE A 63 -7.27 2.20 -6.21
CA ILE A 63 -7.10 1.43 -4.97
C ILE A 63 -5.62 1.16 -4.72
N LEU A 64 -4.90 0.64 -5.72
CA LEU A 64 -3.48 0.30 -5.57
C LEU A 64 -2.64 1.52 -5.22
N ARG A 65 -2.85 2.64 -5.91
CA ARG A 65 -2.20 3.94 -5.61
C ARG A 65 -2.41 4.36 -4.17
N VAL A 66 -3.66 4.40 -3.70
CA VAL A 66 -3.96 4.81 -2.32
C VAL A 66 -3.33 3.86 -1.29
N THR A 67 -3.28 2.55 -1.59
CA THR A 67 -2.77 1.54 -0.66
C THR A 67 -1.26 1.35 -0.66
N ILE A 68 -0.57 1.75 -1.73
CA ILE A 68 0.88 1.50 -1.90
C ILE A 68 1.64 2.82 -1.85
N ILE A 69 1.17 3.83 -2.56
CA ILE A 69 1.87 5.10 -2.78
C ILE A 69 1.46 6.14 -1.75
N ASP A 70 0.16 6.31 -1.55
CA ASP A 70 -0.35 7.28 -0.58
C ASP A 70 -0.37 6.73 0.85
N THR A 71 0.12 5.50 1.04
CA THR A 71 0.30 4.95 2.39
C THR A 71 1.46 5.69 3.06
N PRO A 72 1.21 6.38 4.18
CA PRO A 72 2.27 7.06 4.90
C PRO A 72 3.29 6.05 5.41
N ASP A 73 4.57 6.44 5.40
CA ASP A 73 5.62 5.63 5.97
C ASP A 73 5.28 5.25 7.43
N PRO A 74 5.54 3.99 7.83
CA PRO A 74 5.30 3.59 9.20
C PRO A 74 6.15 4.44 10.15
N ILE A 75 5.50 5.01 11.17
CA ILE A 75 6.16 5.80 12.20
C ILE A 75 7.24 4.94 12.86
N THR A 76 8.48 5.39 12.81
CA THR A 76 9.59 4.71 13.48
C THR A 76 9.44 4.81 15.00
N ALA A 77 10.05 3.88 15.75
CA ALA A 77 10.02 3.94 17.22
C ALA A 77 10.55 5.30 17.75
N ALA A 78 11.58 5.86 17.11
CA ALA A 78 12.14 7.17 17.47
C ALA A 78 11.17 8.32 17.19
N GLU A 79 10.43 8.29 16.09
CA GLU A 79 9.37 9.28 15.82
C GLU A 79 8.21 9.14 16.80
N HIS A 80 7.84 7.91 17.13
CA HIS A 80 6.82 7.63 18.15
C HIS A 80 7.22 8.21 19.51
N PHE A 81 8.46 8.00 19.98
CA PHE A 81 8.94 8.58 21.24
C PHE A 81 8.95 10.11 21.20
N ARG A 82 9.40 10.72 20.10
CA ARG A 82 9.36 12.18 19.93
C ARG A 82 7.95 12.74 20.00
N ILE A 83 6.97 12.03 19.43
CA ILE A 83 5.56 12.42 19.51
C ILE A 83 5.07 12.33 20.96
N ILE A 84 5.40 11.25 21.68
CA ILE A 84 5.01 11.08 23.09
C ILE A 84 5.60 12.21 23.95
N GLU A 85 6.91 12.47 23.86
CA GLU A 85 7.57 13.52 24.65
C GLU A 85 6.95 14.90 24.38
N ALA A 86 6.68 15.22 23.11
CA ALA A 86 6.05 16.49 22.73
C ALA A 86 4.63 16.62 23.31
N LEU A 87 3.86 15.54 23.33
CA LEU A 87 2.51 15.51 23.90
C LEU A 87 2.54 15.64 25.42
N GLU A 88 3.42 14.91 26.10
CA GLU A 88 3.60 15.00 27.56
C GLU A 88 4.01 16.41 27.99
N HIS A 89 4.96 17.02 27.27
CA HIS A 89 5.38 18.39 27.52
C HIS A 89 4.24 19.39 27.29
N HIS A 90 3.45 19.23 26.22
CA HIS A 90 2.30 20.10 25.96
C HIS A 90 1.21 20.00 27.04
N LEU A 91 0.97 18.80 27.57
CA LEU A 91 0.02 18.58 28.66
C LEU A 91 0.52 19.17 29.98
N ALA A 92 1.81 19.00 30.29
CA ALA A 92 2.44 19.58 31.47
C ALA A 92 2.40 21.13 31.46
N GLN A 93 2.42 21.76 30.28
CA GLN A 93 2.28 23.21 30.14
C GLN A 93 0.84 23.74 30.25
N ARG A 94 -0.17 22.85 30.20
CA ARG A 94 -1.59 23.19 30.31
C ARG A 94 -2.18 22.94 31.70
N ALA A 95 -1.46 22.26 32.58
CA ALA A 95 -1.80 22.03 33.98
C ALA A 95 -1.27 23.17 34.87
#